data_AF-A0A2D6Q7I1-F1
#
_entry.id   AF-A0A2D6Q7I1-F1
#
_cell.length_a   1.000
_cell.length_b   1.000
_cell.length_c   1.000
_cell.angle_alpha   90.00
_cell.angle_beta   90.00
_cell.angle_gamma   90.00
#
_symmetry.space_group_name_H-M   'P 1'
#
loop_
_entity.id
_entity.type
_entity.pdbx_description
1 polymer ?
#
loop_
_entity_poly.entity_id
_entity_poly.type
_entity_poly.pdbx_seq_one_letter_code
_entity_poly.pdbx_strand_id
1 'polypeptide(L)'
;MLNTLVRELENIDPVLNEALLRECERRDRDNGFDPEETHDSEELLDFKCLCFGQGNGVELLKALNEKTRYVLLELEMTGSFSYKQCFLRGFEITGIDDHAILAGKTFLPEFNSAIQNRFGIPNKWPGISLNPESKRDIKLYSDGIYLRIYCRGGGFYKFQDDQVLIHGTSVTFGPATVGPNRRLVEEGLQLLSRKEPYKGYSFVIQD
;
A
#
# COMPACT_ATOMS: atom_id res chain seq x y z
N MET A 1 17.90 -1.31 -21.34
CA MET A 1 18.12 -1.91 -20.01
C MET A 1 17.49 -1.05 -18.92
N LEU A 2 18.05 0.11 -18.52
CA LEU A 2 17.39 1.03 -17.56
C LEU A 2 16.01 1.52 -18.06
N ASN A 3 15.92 1.92 -19.33
CA ASN A 3 14.64 2.28 -19.98
C ASN A 3 13.57 1.17 -19.95
N THR A 4 14.00 -0.10 -19.95
CA THR A 4 13.07 -1.24 -19.92
C THR A 4 12.44 -1.38 -18.53
N LEU A 5 13.29 -1.33 -17.50
CA LEU A 5 12.85 -1.35 -16.09
C LEU A 5 11.94 -0.17 -15.76
N VAL A 6 12.28 1.03 -16.25
CA VAL A 6 11.45 2.23 -16.04
C VAL A 6 10.06 2.07 -16.66
N ARG A 7 9.96 1.55 -17.89
CA ARG A 7 8.65 1.29 -18.52
C ARG A 7 7.82 0.26 -17.75
N GLU A 8 8.45 -0.76 -17.18
CA GLU A 8 7.75 -1.75 -16.36
C GLU A 8 7.26 -1.13 -15.05
N LEU A 9 8.05 -0.24 -14.44
CA LEU A 9 7.68 0.51 -13.25
C LEU A 9 6.55 1.51 -13.48
N GLU A 10 6.55 2.19 -14.64
CA GLU A 10 5.48 3.12 -15.04
C GLU A 10 4.12 2.42 -15.19
N ASN A 11 4.10 1.09 -15.37
CA ASN A 11 2.86 0.29 -15.41
C ASN A 11 2.35 -0.10 -14.02
N ILE A 12 3.13 0.12 -12.96
CA ILE A 12 2.67 -0.12 -11.59
C ILE A 12 1.82 1.08 -11.16
N ASP A 13 0.58 0.80 -10.76
CA ASP A 13 -0.36 1.80 -10.28
C ASP A 13 0.26 2.62 -9.12
N PRO A 14 0.29 3.96 -9.15
CA PRO A 14 0.98 4.75 -8.12
C PRO A 14 0.21 4.86 -6.79
N VAL A 15 -1.04 4.41 -6.69
CA VAL A 15 -1.87 4.67 -5.49
C VAL A 15 -2.56 3.45 -4.88
N LEU A 16 -2.59 2.30 -5.57
CA LEU A 16 -3.27 1.12 -5.02
C LEU A 16 -2.73 -0.20 -5.55
N ASN A 17 -2.97 -1.28 -4.78
CA ASN A 17 -2.90 -2.65 -5.27
C ASN A 17 -4.25 -3.35 -5.04
N GLU A 18 -5.08 -3.42 -6.08
CA GLU A 18 -6.37 -4.10 -6.05
C GLU A 18 -6.21 -5.63 -6.01
N ALA A 19 -5.01 -6.17 -6.31
CA ALA A 19 -4.78 -7.61 -6.43
C ALA A 19 -4.79 -8.34 -5.09
N LEU A 20 -4.44 -7.68 -3.98
CA LEU A 20 -4.54 -8.28 -2.63
C LEU A 20 -5.98 -8.52 -2.18
N LEU A 21 -6.95 -7.75 -2.70
CA LEU A 21 -8.36 -8.01 -2.45
C LEU A 21 -8.80 -9.34 -3.08
N ARG A 22 -8.23 -9.73 -4.22
CA ARG A 22 -8.59 -10.94 -4.97
C ARG A 22 -7.96 -12.23 -4.40
N GLU A 23 -6.83 -12.16 -3.71
CA GLU A 23 -6.25 -13.34 -3.05
C GLU A 23 -7.03 -13.78 -1.81
N CYS A 24 -7.71 -12.85 -1.12
CA CYS A 24 -8.67 -13.16 -0.06
C CYS A 24 -9.83 -13.99 -0.60
N GLU A 25 -10.44 -13.56 -1.73
CA GLU A 25 -11.58 -14.25 -2.37
C GLU A 25 -11.34 -15.75 -2.64
N ARG A 26 -10.09 -16.17 -2.87
CA ARG A 26 -9.73 -17.58 -3.11
C ARG A 26 -9.67 -18.40 -1.83
N ARG A 27 -9.08 -17.85 -0.76
CA ARG A 27 -8.99 -18.53 0.55
C ARG A 27 -10.35 -18.72 1.19
N ASP A 28 -11.26 -17.78 0.97
CA ASP A 28 -12.58 -17.78 1.59
C ASP A 28 -13.47 -18.89 0.99
N ARG A 29 -13.41 -19.07 -0.33
CA ARG A 29 -14.00 -20.24 -1.01
C ARG A 29 -13.39 -21.56 -0.55
N ASP A 30 -12.06 -21.58 -0.36
CA ASP A 30 -11.36 -22.77 0.16
C ASP A 30 -11.75 -23.09 1.63
N ASN A 31 -12.23 -22.10 2.40
CA ASN A 31 -12.71 -22.25 3.78
C ASN A 31 -14.23 -22.46 3.90
N GLY A 32 -14.95 -22.64 2.78
CA GLY A 32 -16.37 -22.99 2.78
C GLY A 32 -17.35 -21.81 2.83
N PHE A 33 -16.90 -20.59 2.54
CA PHE A 33 -17.78 -19.43 2.40
C PHE A 33 -18.60 -19.51 1.10
N ASP A 34 -19.94 -19.50 1.21
CA ASP A 34 -20.87 -19.41 0.07
C ASP A 34 -21.44 -17.99 -0.06
N PRO A 35 -21.14 -17.25 -1.16
CA PRO A 35 -21.62 -15.88 -1.37
C PRO A 35 -23.13 -15.77 -1.64
N GLU A 36 -23.83 -16.88 -1.91
CA GLU A 36 -25.29 -16.89 -2.13
C GLU A 36 -26.08 -17.08 -0.82
N GLU A 37 -25.39 -17.36 0.30
CA GLU A 37 -26.00 -17.48 1.63
C GLU A 37 -25.93 -16.15 2.40
N THR A 38 -26.92 -15.91 3.27
CA THR A 38 -26.95 -14.70 4.12
C THR A 38 -26.19 -15.00 5.41
N HIS A 39 -25.05 -14.33 5.62
CA HIS A 39 -24.21 -14.45 6.82
C HIS A 39 -24.39 -13.23 7.72
N ASP A 40 -24.29 -13.41 9.04
CA ASP A 40 -24.32 -12.30 9.99
C ASP A 40 -22.93 -11.68 10.25
N SER A 41 -22.91 -10.56 10.97
CA SER A 41 -21.68 -9.79 11.24
C SER A 41 -20.63 -10.56 12.05
N GLU A 42 -21.03 -11.53 12.89
CA GLU A 42 -20.11 -12.35 13.69
C GLU A 42 -19.54 -13.48 12.84
N GLU A 43 -20.37 -14.12 12.00
CA GLU A 43 -19.94 -15.14 11.01
C GLU A 43 -18.92 -14.57 10.02
N LEU A 44 -19.18 -13.37 9.49
CA LEU A 44 -18.26 -12.68 8.58
C LEU A 44 -16.88 -12.41 9.22
N LEU A 45 -16.83 -12.12 10.52
CA LEU A 45 -15.56 -11.95 11.25
C LEU A 45 -14.81 -13.27 11.43
N ASP A 46 -15.54 -14.38 11.64
CA ASP A 46 -14.98 -15.71 11.87
C ASP A 46 -14.35 -16.34 10.63
N PHE A 47 -14.87 -16.04 9.43
CA PHE A 47 -14.25 -16.47 8.17
C PHE A 47 -12.89 -15.79 7.91
N LYS A 48 -12.48 -14.80 8.73
CA LYS A 48 -11.31 -13.92 8.47
C LYS A 48 -11.33 -13.35 7.04
N CYS A 49 -12.55 -13.23 6.52
CA CYS A 49 -12.95 -13.04 5.14
C CYS A 49 -13.81 -11.81 5.15
N LEU A 50 -13.54 -10.89 4.23
CA LEU A 50 -14.27 -9.65 4.19
C LEU A 50 -14.72 -9.27 2.78
N CYS A 51 -14.62 -10.20 1.83
CA CYS A 51 -14.94 -9.90 0.46
C CYS A 51 -16.02 -10.86 -0.01
N PHE A 52 -17.30 -10.48 0.04
CA PHE A 52 -18.24 -10.79 -1.05
C PHE A 52 -19.51 -9.92 -1.02
N GLY A 53 -19.85 -9.46 -2.23
CA GLY A 53 -21.08 -8.74 -2.54
C GLY A 53 -20.84 -7.57 -3.49
N GLN A 54 -20.22 -7.79 -4.66
CA GLN A 54 -19.96 -6.73 -5.69
C GLN A 54 -19.24 -5.45 -5.20
N GLY A 55 -18.84 -5.41 -3.94
CA GLY A 55 -18.27 -4.27 -3.25
C GLY A 55 -16.77 -4.28 -3.44
N ASN A 56 -16.27 -3.25 -4.09
CA ASN A 56 -14.86 -2.90 -4.05
C ASN A 56 -14.39 -2.92 -2.58
N GLY A 57 -13.15 -3.33 -2.29
CA GLY A 57 -12.63 -3.40 -0.91
C GLY A 57 -12.87 -2.14 -0.07
N VAL A 58 -13.07 -0.99 -0.72
CA VAL A 58 -13.56 0.25 -0.12
C VAL A 58 -14.90 0.12 0.62
N GLU A 59 -15.93 -0.53 0.06
CA GLU A 59 -17.23 -0.71 0.72
C GLU A 59 -17.13 -1.49 2.02
N LEU A 60 -16.27 -2.48 2.03
CA LEU A 60 -15.97 -3.24 3.21
C LEU A 60 -15.29 -2.40 4.29
N LEU A 61 -14.30 -1.60 3.89
CA LEU A 61 -13.59 -0.72 4.81
C LEU A 61 -14.52 0.33 5.42
N LYS A 62 -15.56 0.73 4.69
CA LYS A 62 -16.67 1.53 5.24
C LYS A 62 -17.50 0.73 6.24
N ALA A 63 -17.90 -0.49 5.89
CA ALA A 63 -18.72 -1.35 6.76
C ALA A 63 -18.03 -1.63 8.10
N LEU A 64 -16.71 -1.87 8.07
CA LEU A 64 -15.90 -2.08 9.26
C LEU A 64 -15.71 -0.79 10.08
N ASN A 65 -15.75 0.39 9.45
CA ASN A 65 -15.47 1.68 10.10
C ASN A 65 -14.16 1.68 10.90
N GLU A 66 -13.20 0.87 10.48
CA GLU A 66 -11.90 0.75 11.12
C GLU A 66 -10.90 1.73 10.50
N LYS A 67 -9.95 2.18 11.34
CA LYS A 67 -8.75 2.86 10.83
C LYS A 67 -7.88 1.79 10.18
N THR A 68 -7.41 2.00 8.96
CA THR A 68 -6.43 1.09 8.35
C THR A 68 -5.22 1.87 7.85
N ARG A 69 -4.09 1.17 7.77
CA ARG A 69 -2.77 1.78 7.60
C ARG A 69 -2.49 2.10 6.14
N TYR A 70 -1.80 3.22 5.90
CA TYR A 70 -1.16 3.49 4.61
C TYR A 70 0.31 3.87 4.79
N VAL A 71 1.07 3.66 3.74
CA VAL A 71 2.47 4.11 3.61
C VAL A 71 2.64 4.95 2.35
N LEU A 72 3.54 5.91 2.41
CA LEU A 72 4.06 6.63 1.26
C LEU A 72 5.46 6.10 0.97
N LEU A 73 5.61 5.42 -0.15
CA LEU A 73 6.89 4.88 -0.62
C LEU A 73 7.43 5.76 -1.74
N GLU A 74 8.74 5.81 -1.86
CA GLU A 74 9.44 6.41 -2.98
C GLU A 74 10.44 5.41 -3.54
N LEU A 75 10.40 5.24 -4.85
CA LEU A 75 11.39 4.48 -5.59
C LEU A 75 12.23 5.44 -6.42
N GLU A 76 13.54 5.32 -6.29
CA GLU A 76 14.53 6.06 -7.05
C GLU A 76 15.47 5.07 -7.74
N MET A 77 15.71 5.29 -9.04
CA MET A 77 16.69 4.55 -9.82
C MET A 77 17.64 5.52 -10.50
N THR A 78 18.94 5.32 -10.30
CA THR A 78 19.99 6.19 -10.85
C THR A 78 21.00 5.36 -11.65
N GLY A 79 21.20 5.74 -12.91
CA GLY A 79 22.16 5.13 -13.83
C GLY A 79 22.55 6.12 -14.94
N SER A 80 22.32 5.77 -16.21
CA SER A 80 22.51 6.73 -17.33
C SER A 80 21.54 7.90 -17.30
N PHE A 81 20.46 7.79 -16.52
CA PHE A 81 19.54 8.86 -16.12
C PHE A 81 18.95 8.52 -14.75
N SER A 82 18.20 9.45 -14.17
CA SER A 82 17.50 9.25 -12.91
C SER A 82 15.99 9.12 -13.14
N TYR A 83 15.40 8.13 -12.49
CA TYR A 83 13.97 7.88 -12.42
C TYR A 83 13.51 7.96 -10.98
N LYS A 84 12.34 8.54 -10.76
CA LYS A 84 11.78 8.73 -9.42
C LYS A 84 10.26 8.65 -9.47
N GLN A 85 9.67 7.84 -8.60
CA GLN A 85 8.22 7.72 -8.46
C GLN A 85 7.82 7.49 -7.01
N CYS A 86 6.71 8.12 -6.60
CA CYS A 86 6.10 7.88 -5.31
C CYS A 86 4.90 6.94 -5.47
N PHE A 87 4.72 6.09 -4.47
CA PHE A 87 3.63 5.15 -4.36
C PHE A 87 2.88 5.39 -3.05
N LEU A 88 1.62 5.79 -3.14
CA LEU A 88 0.71 5.80 -2.00
C LEU A 88 0.05 4.42 -1.91
N ARG A 89 -0.03 3.85 -0.71
CA ARG A 89 -0.28 2.41 -0.61
C ARG A 89 -0.96 2.00 0.70
N GLY A 90 -2.05 1.23 0.58
CA GLY A 90 -2.82 0.48 1.59
C GLY A 90 -3.53 -0.68 0.85
N PHE A 91 -4.14 -1.73 1.40
CA PHE A 91 -4.54 -2.19 2.73
C PHE A 91 -4.25 -3.72 2.81
N GLU A 92 -4.19 -4.27 4.03
CA GLU A 92 -4.42 -5.70 4.30
C GLU A 92 -5.24 -5.74 5.60
N ILE A 93 -6.41 -6.39 5.59
CA ILE A 93 -7.36 -6.33 6.72
C ILE A 93 -7.06 -7.42 7.77
N THR A 94 -6.20 -8.35 7.43
CA THR A 94 -5.85 -9.48 8.28
C THR A 94 -4.75 -9.11 9.28
N GLY A 95 -5.07 -8.43 10.38
CA GLY A 95 -4.22 -8.42 11.60
C GLY A 95 -2.76 -7.99 11.44
N ILE A 96 -2.41 -7.23 10.39
CA ILE A 96 -1.07 -6.71 10.19
C ILE A 96 -0.94 -5.40 10.97
N ASP A 97 -0.25 -5.48 12.11
CA ASP A 97 -0.18 -4.38 13.07
C ASP A 97 0.86 -3.29 12.77
N ASP A 98 1.64 -3.42 11.68
CA ASP A 98 2.80 -2.57 11.43
C ASP A 98 2.90 -2.09 9.96
N HIS A 99 3.12 -0.79 9.79
CA HIS A 99 3.46 -0.16 8.51
C HIS A 99 4.67 -0.81 7.83
N ALA A 100 5.63 -1.36 8.58
CA ALA A 100 6.79 -2.05 8.01
C ALA A 100 6.42 -3.35 7.29
N ILE A 101 5.42 -4.07 7.81
CA ILE A 101 4.92 -5.27 7.17
C ILE A 101 4.17 -4.89 5.89
N LEU A 102 3.32 -3.87 5.98
CA LEU A 102 2.62 -3.30 4.83
C LEU A 102 3.62 -2.85 3.74
N ALA A 103 4.65 -2.08 4.09
CA ALA A 103 5.74 -1.69 3.19
C ALA A 103 6.50 -2.88 2.59
N GLY A 104 6.74 -3.93 3.39
CA GLY A 104 7.56 -5.07 3.03
C GLY A 104 6.82 -6.18 2.30
N LYS A 105 5.94 -6.89 3.00
CA LYS A 105 5.26 -8.10 2.49
C LYS A 105 4.23 -7.80 1.40
N THR A 106 3.63 -6.62 1.45
CA THR A 106 2.51 -6.27 0.57
C THR A 106 3.02 -5.54 -0.68
N PHE A 107 3.92 -4.56 -0.53
CA PHE A 107 4.36 -3.71 -1.64
C PHE A 107 5.64 -4.17 -2.35
N LEU A 108 6.61 -4.76 -1.65
CA LEU A 108 7.84 -5.22 -2.32
C LEU A 108 7.56 -6.29 -3.40
N PRO A 109 6.58 -7.20 -3.24
CA PRO A 109 6.21 -8.15 -4.29
C PRO A 109 5.61 -7.52 -5.55
N GLU A 110 5.08 -6.30 -5.53
CA GLU A 110 4.61 -5.64 -6.77
C GLU A 110 5.78 -5.28 -7.69
N PHE A 111 6.95 -5.01 -7.11
CA PHE A 111 8.17 -4.75 -7.84
C PHE A 111 8.85 -6.04 -8.34
N ASN A 112 8.27 -7.20 -8.07
CA ASN A 112 8.93 -8.51 -8.20
C ASN A 112 9.09 -8.95 -9.66
N SER A 113 8.17 -8.61 -10.55
CA SER A 113 8.34 -8.92 -11.98
C SER A 113 9.43 -8.08 -12.64
N ALA A 114 9.50 -6.78 -12.32
CA ALA A 114 10.40 -5.84 -12.97
C ALA A 114 11.80 -5.74 -12.33
N ILE A 115 11.86 -5.74 -10.99
CA ILE A 115 13.07 -5.32 -10.26
C ILE A 115 13.72 -6.47 -9.49
N GLN A 116 12.95 -7.42 -8.97
CA GLN A 116 13.49 -8.49 -8.10
C GLN A 116 14.46 -9.42 -8.82
N ASN A 117 14.18 -9.80 -10.08
CA ASN A 117 15.11 -10.61 -10.87
C ASN A 117 16.50 -9.99 -11.03
N ARG A 118 16.59 -8.65 -10.97
CA ARG A 118 17.83 -7.91 -11.21
C ARG A 118 18.56 -7.50 -9.93
N PHE A 119 17.81 -7.08 -8.90
CA PHE A 119 18.38 -6.49 -7.69
C PHE A 119 18.30 -7.39 -6.46
N GLY A 120 17.51 -8.47 -6.50
CA GLY A 120 17.30 -9.34 -5.34
C GLY A 120 16.61 -8.60 -4.19
N ILE A 121 15.47 -7.95 -4.46
CA ILE A 121 14.70 -7.22 -3.45
C ILE A 121 14.35 -8.17 -2.29
N PRO A 122 14.57 -7.78 -1.02
CA PRO A 122 14.24 -8.63 0.12
C PRO A 122 12.72 -8.75 0.30
N ASN A 123 12.25 -9.94 0.68
CA ASN A 123 10.82 -10.19 0.96
C ASN A 123 10.33 -9.59 2.29
N LYS A 124 11.20 -8.89 3.02
CA LYS A 124 10.90 -8.22 4.29
C LYS A 124 11.58 -6.87 4.31
N TRP A 125 10.91 -5.90 4.90
CA TRP A 125 11.53 -4.61 5.19
C TRP A 125 12.69 -4.79 6.18
N PRO A 126 13.82 -4.07 6.03
CA PRO A 126 14.93 -4.14 6.98
C PRO A 126 14.44 -3.90 8.41
N GLY A 127 14.72 -4.86 9.30
CA GLY A 127 14.28 -4.80 10.69
C GLY A 127 14.93 -3.68 11.50
N ILE A 128 14.38 -3.44 12.69
CA ILE A 128 14.77 -2.40 13.64
C ILE A 128 16.16 -2.70 14.22
N SER A 129 17.24 -2.45 13.48
CA SER A 129 18.58 -2.30 14.05
C SER A 129 18.81 -0.83 14.46
N LEU A 130 19.85 -0.58 15.28
CA LEU A 130 20.07 0.66 16.05
C LEU A 130 20.22 1.96 15.23
N ASN A 131 20.20 1.93 13.90
CA ASN A 131 20.34 3.12 13.07
C ASN A 131 19.02 3.45 12.29
N PRO A 132 18.36 4.59 12.57
CA PRO A 132 17.08 4.98 11.95
C PRO A 132 17.09 5.08 10.42
N GLU A 133 18.22 5.44 9.81
CA GLU A 133 18.32 5.56 8.34
C GLU A 133 18.27 4.20 7.64
N SER A 134 18.88 3.18 8.24
CA SER A 134 18.80 1.79 7.77
C SER A 134 17.41 1.15 7.97
N LYS A 135 16.50 1.79 8.69
CA LYS A 135 15.10 1.33 8.85
C LYS A 135 14.21 1.78 7.70
N ARG A 136 14.59 2.82 6.95
CA ARG A 136 13.69 3.48 5.98
C ARG A 136 14.02 3.19 4.54
N ASP A 137 15.22 2.73 4.24
CA ASP A 137 15.71 2.57 2.88
C ASP A 137 16.13 1.12 2.59
N ILE A 138 15.70 0.60 1.44
CA ILE A 138 16.32 -0.53 0.75
C ILE A 138 17.22 0.07 -0.33
N LYS A 139 18.52 -0.21 -0.27
CA LYS A 139 19.54 0.30 -1.20
C LYS A 139 20.23 -0.87 -1.87
N LEU A 140 20.13 -0.96 -3.19
CA LEU A 140 20.64 -2.07 -3.99
C LEU A 140 21.39 -1.53 -5.21
N TYR A 141 22.36 -2.28 -5.71
CA TYR A 141 23.13 -1.92 -6.89
C TYR A 141 23.30 -3.13 -7.79
N SER A 142 23.02 -2.97 -9.08
CA SER A 142 23.14 -4.03 -10.07
C SER A 142 23.39 -3.43 -11.46
N ASP A 143 24.41 -3.93 -12.17
CA ASP A 143 24.71 -3.59 -13.56
C ASP A 143 24.76 -2.07 -13.85
N GLY A 144 25.46 -1.29 -13.02
CA GLY A 144 25.58 0.16 -13.23
C GLY A 144 24.35 0.97 -12.81
N ILE A 145 23.33 0.34 -12.22
CA ILE A 145 22.11 1.01 -11.75
C ILE A 145 22.04 0.92 -10.23
N TYR A 146 21.84 2.06 -9.59
CA TYR A 146 21.53 2.17 -8.17
C TYR A 146 20.02 2.24 -7.99
N LEU A 147 19.47 1.39 -7.12
CA LEU A 147 18.07 1.38 -6.72
C LEU A 147 17.96 1.76 -5.25
N ARG A 148 17.08 2.71 -4.95
CA ARG A 148 16.69 3.06 -3.58
C ARG A 148 15.17 3.01 -3.47
N ILE A 149 14.67 2.24 -2.51
CA ILE A 149 13.26 2.25 -2.11
C ILE A 149 13.21 2.80 -0.70
N TYR A 150 12.52 3.91 -0.50
CA TYR A 150 12.47 4.65 0.75
C TYR A 150 11.02 4.83 1.22
N CYS A 151 10.73 4.49 2.48
CA CYS A 151 9.43 4.79 3.08
C CYS A 151 9.43 6.20 3.67
N ARG A 152 8.74 7.13 2.99
CA ARG A 152 8.64 8.56 3.33
C ARG A 152 7.89 8.81 4.63
N GLY A 153 7.00 7.89 5.00
CA GLY A 153 6.17 7.96 6.17
C GLY A 153 4.95 7.06 6.02
N GLY A 154 4.08 7.08 7.02
CA GLY A 154 2.77 6.46 6.92
C GLY A 154 1.78 7.09 7.88
N GLY A 155 0.57 6.56 7.87
CA GLY A 155 -0.51 7.00 8.73
C GLY A 155 -1.68 6.03 8.62
N PHE A 156 -2.87 6.57 8.82
CA PHE A 156 -4.11 5.85 8.74
C PHE A 156 -5.08 6.60 7.83
N TYR A 157 -5.92 5.86 7.12
CA TYR A 157 -7.14 6.42 6.59
C TYR A 157 -8.33 5.84 7.37
N LYS A 158 -9.42 6.58 7.42
CA LYS A 158 -10.69 6.14 7.99
C LYS A 158 -11.83 6.66 7.13
N PHE A 159 -12.76 5.78 6.76
CA PHE A 159 -14.00 6.21 6.11
C PHE A 159 -14.94 6.78 7.17
N GLN A 160 -15.45 7.99 6.93
CA GLN A 160 -16.44 8.64 7.77
C GLN A 160 -17.40 9.41 6.87
N ASP A 161 -18.66 8.96 6.81
CA ASP A 161 -19.69 9.53 5.96
C ASP A 161 -19.26 9.57 4.47
N ASP A 162 -19.18 10.75 3.86
CA ASP A 162 -18.69 11.03 2.51
C ASP A 162 -17.21 11.44 2.47
N GLN A 163 -16.49 11.24 3.58
CA GLN A 163 -15.09 11.63 3.73
C GLN A 163 -14.19 10.42 3.97
N VAL A 164 -12.97 10.52 3.46
CA VAL A 164 -11.85 9.66 3.85
C VAL A 164 -10.87 10.53 4.61
N LEU A 165 -10.82 10.33 5.93
CA LEU A 165 -9.93 11.04 6.82
C LEU A 165 -8.54 10.42 6.75
N ILE A 166 -7.52 11.23 6.47
CA ILE A 166 -6.11 10.82 6.39
C ILE A 166 -5.38 11.43 7.58
N HIS A 167 -4.88 10.61 8.50
CA HIS A 167 -4.38 11.10 9.79
C HIS A 167 -3.29 10.21 10.41
N GLY A 168 -2.74 10.67 11.54
CA GLY A 168 -1.84 9.90 12.38
C GLY A 168 -0.43 9.72 11.80
N THR A 169 0.33 8.81 12.40
CA THR A 169 1.76 8.63 12.12
C THR A 169 2.13 7.16 12.12
N SER A 170 3.09 6.79 11.26
CA SER A 170 3.76 5.50 11.38
C SER A 170 4.77 5.54 12.52
N VAL A 171 4.71 4.57 13.44
CA VAL A 171 5.73 4.40 14.48
C VAL A 171 7.11 4.16 13.85
N THR A 172 7.16 3.39 12.76
CA THR A 172 8.41 2.99 12.09
C THR A 172 8.95 4.10 11.19
N PHE A 173 8.08 4.78 10.44
CA PHE A 173 8.49 5.68 9.36
C PHE A 173 8.24 7.17 9.65
N GLY A 174 7.49 7.49 10.70
CA GLY A 174 7.00 8.83 10.96
C GLY A 174 5.78 9.20 10.11
N PRO A 175 5.29 10.44 10.23
CA PRO A 175 4.09 10.91 9.55
C PRO A 175 4.35 11.20 8.07
N ALA A 176 3.42 10.78 7.20
CA ALA A 176 3.46 11.10 5.77
C ALA A 176 2.80 12.45 5.42
N THR A 177 1.95 13.00 6.29
CA THR A 177 1.14 14.21 6.04
C THR A 177 1.80 15.52 6.45
N VAL A 178 3.06 15.49 6.88
CA VAL A 178 3.78 16.69 7.35
C VAL A 178 4.88 17.12 6.39
N GLY A 179 5.18 18.42 6.42
CA GLY A 179 6.28 19.02 5.67
C GLY A 179 6.22 18.71 4.17
N PRO A 180 7.35 18.36 3.53
CA PRO A 180 7.40 18.14 2.08
C PRO A 180 6.66 16.88 1.62
N ASN A 181 6.35 15.94 2.52
CA ASN A 181 5.64 14.71 2.18
C ASN A 181 4.13 14.95 1.97
N ARG A 182 3.55 15.98 2.61
CA ARG A 182 2.11 16.28 2.53
C ARG A 182 1.63 16.39 1.08
N ARG A 183 2.36 17.15 0.27
CA ARG A 183 2.04 17.35 -1.14
C ARG A 183 2.04 16.03 -1.94
N LEU A 184 2.97 15.12 -1.65
CA LEU A 184 3.05 13.82 -2.32
C LEU A 184 1.86 12.93 -1.93
N VAL A 185 1.42 13.01 -0.66
CA VAL A 185 0.19 12.36 -0.22
C VAL A 185 -1.01 12.95 -0.96
N GLU A 186 -1.16 14.28 -1.00
CA GLU A 186 -2.26 14.96 -1.71
C GLU A 186 -2.33 14.58 -3.20
N GLU A 187 -1.19 14.53 -3.90
CA GLU A 187 -1.10 14.07 -5.30
C GLU A 187 -1.57 12.62 -5.44
N GLY A 188 -1.18 11.74 -4.51
CA GLY A 188 -1.68 10.36 -4.46
C GLY A 188 -3.18 10.29 -4.20
N LEU A 189 -3.72 11.09 -3.27
CA LEU A 189 -5.15 11.12 -2.98
C LEU A 189 -5.98 11.65 -4.16
N GLN A 190 -5.45 12.61 -4.93
CA GLN A 190 -6.09 13.10 -6.15
C GLN A 190 -6.15 12.05 -7.27
N LEU A 191 -5.17 11.16 -7.34
CA LEU A 191 -5.20 10.02 -8.26
C LEU A 191 -6.18 8.96 -7.76
N LEU A 192 -6.20 8.71 -6.44
CA LEU A 192 -7.10 7.76 -5.80
C LEU A 192 -8.57 8.15 -5.97
N SER A 193 -8.91 9.44 -5.83
CA SER A 193 -10.28 9.97 -5.96
C SER A 193 -10.90 9.80 -7.35
N ARG A 194 -10.07 9.57 -8.36
CA ARG A 194 -10.52 9.32 -9.74
C ARG A 194 -10.92 7.87 -9.98
N LYS A 195 -10.56 6.96 -9.08
CA LYS A 195 -10.91 5.54 -9.20
C LYS A 195 -12.37 5.34 -8.82
N GLU A 196 -13.06 4.46 -9.56
CA GLU A 196 -14.49 4.16 -9.33
C GLU A 196 -14.85 3.91 -7.85
N PRO A 197 -14.08 3.11 -7.07
CA PRO A 197 -14.42 2.83 -5.67
C PRO A 197 -14.42 4.07 -4.75
N TYR A 198 -13.72 5.14 -5.14
CA TYR A 198 -13.53 6.34 -4.35
C TYR A 198 -14.27 7.55 -4.93
N LYS A 199 -15.04 7.37 -6.00
CA LYS A 199 -15.86 8.45 -6.55
C LYS A 199 -16.88 8.93 -5.52
N GLY A 200 -17.02 10.25 -5.41
CA GLY A 200 -17.93 10.89 -4.46
C GLY A 200 -17.33 11.09 -3.06
N TYR A 201 -16.16 10.53 -2.76
CA TYR A 201 -15.47 10.79 -1.50
C TYR A 201 -14.61 12.04 -1.56
N SER A 202 -14.68 12.85 -0.50
CA SER A 202 -13.69 13.89 -0.24
C SER A 202 -12.57 13.34 0.65
N PHE A 203 -11.33 13.70 0.35
CA PHE A 203 -10.18 13.30 1.16
C PHE A 203 -9.77 14.46 2.06
N VAL A 204 -9.69 14.22 3.37
CA VAL A 204 -9.39 15.26 4.37
C VAL A 204 -8.16 14.85 5.15
N ILE A 205 -7.07 15.60 5.01
CA ILE A 205 -5.87 15.42 5.84
C ILE A 205 -6.10 16.14 7.18
N GLN A 206 -6.04 15.37 8.28
CA GLN A 206 -6.12 15.88 9.64
C GLN A 206 -4.74 15.78 10.30
N ASP A 207 -4.27 16.90 10.84
CA ASP A 207 -2.99 17.02 11.56
C ASP A 207 -3.13 16.69 13.05
#